data_AF-A0A9X1MST3-F1
#
_entry.id   AF-A0A9X1MST3-F1
#
_cell.length_a   1.000
_cell.length_b   1.000
_cell.length_c   1.000
_cell.angle_alpha   90.00
_cell.angle_beta   90.00
_cell.angle_gamma   90.00
#
_symmetry.space_group_name_H-M   'P 1'
#
loop_
_entity.id
_entity.type
_entity.pdbx_description
1 polymer ?
#
loop_
_entity_poly.entity_id
_entity_poly.type
_entity_poly.pdbx_seq_one_letter_code
_entity_poly.pdbx_strand_id
1 'polypeptide(L)' 'MLKELDVENLSAEEIEILLSCGSDILSPSQVLEVQLFVQRIGGITNAYEAVRVLKKLEAAG' A
#
# COMPACT_ATOMS: atom_id res chain seq x y z
N MET A 1 15.43 4.19 15.07
CA MET A 1 15.07 4.90 13.84
C MET A 1 14.02 4.07 13.13
N LEU A 2 12.78 4.55 13.10
CA LEU A 2 11.72 3.94 12.29
C LEU A 2 12.09 4.18 10.83
N LYS A 3 12.35 3.11 10.08
CA LYS A 3 12.42 3.22 8.62
C LYS A 3 10.99 3.46 8.15
N GLU A 4 10.73 4.64 7.61
CA GLU A 4 9.45 4.99 6.96
C GLU A 4 9.13 3.91 5.91
N LEU A 5 7.88 3.47 5.84
CA LEU A 5 7.44 2.39 4.94
C LEU A 5 7.44 2.85 3.48
N ASP A 6 7.55 4.15 3.25
CA ASP A 6 7.66 4.83 1.94
C ASP A 6 6.78 4.19 0.86
N VAL A 7 5.49 4.09 1.20
CA VAL A 7 4.48 3.33 0.43
C VAL A 7 4.38 3.78 -1.02
N GLU A 8 4.75 5.03 -1.32
CA GLU A 8 4.73 5.60 -2.66
C GLU A 8 5.84 5.04 -3.57
N ASN A 9 6.90 4.45 -3.01
CA ASN A 9 8.01 3.84 -3.74
C ASN A 9 7.95 2.31 -3.80
N LEU A 10 6.87 1.71 -3.31
CA LEU A 10 6.65 0.26 -3.36
C LEU A 10 6.05 -0.15 -4.70
N SER A 11 6.38 -1.36 -5.13
CA SER A 11 5.74 -2.00 -6.28
C SER A 11 4.25 -2.26 -6.00
N ALA A 12 3.46 -2.44 -7.06
CA ALA A 12 2.06 -2.75 -6.91
C ALA A 12 1.80 -4.06 -6.11
N GLU A 13 2.70 -5.04 -6.25
CA GLU A 13 2.65 -6.30 -5.50
C GLU A 13 2.93 -6.09 -4.01
N GLU A 14 3.94 -5.29 -3.66
CA GLU A 14 4.23 -4.96 -2.26
C GLU A 14 3.09 -4.21 -1.61
N ILE A 15 2.48 -3.24 -2.31
CA ILE A 15 1.31 -2.51 -1.81
C ILE A 15 0.14 -3.47 -1.58
N GLU A 16 -0.11 -4.43 -2.48
CA GLU A 16 -1.17 -5.43 -2.30
C GLU A 16 -0.95 -6.28 -1.03
N ILE A 17 0.28 -6.71 -0.77
CA ILE A 17 0.63 -7.48 0.43
C ILE A 17 0.38 -6.64 1.68
N LEU A 18 0.74 -5.35 1.67
CA LEU A 18 0.48 -4.45 2.79
C LEU A 18 -1.01 -4.22 3.03
N LEU A 19 -1.82 -4.10 1.97
CA LEU A 19 -3.27 -3.94 2.10
C LEU A 19 -3.96 -5.21 2.61
N SER A 20 -3.45 -6.39 2.26
CA SER A 20 -4.06 -7.69 2.59
C SER A 20 -3.64 -8.24 3.96
N CYS A 21 -2.36 -8.13 4.32
CA CYS A 21 -1.81 -8.76 5.52
C CYS A 21 -1.01 -7.79 6.40
N GLY A 22 -0.93 -6.50 6.05
CA GLY A 22 -0.04 -5.54 6.72
C GLY A 22 -0.28 -5.39 8.22
N SER A 23 -1.51 -5.57 8.71
CA SER A 23 -1.82 -5.49 10.14
C SER A 23 -1.09 -6.52 11.00
N ASP A 24 -0.70 -7.66 10.41
CA ASP A 24 -0.16 -8.80 11.14
C ASP A 24 1.38 -8.83 11.15
N ILE A 25 2.00 -8.08 10.23
CA ILE A 25 3.46 -8.08 10.01
C ILE A 25 4.12 -6.73 10.25
N LEU A 26 3.36 -5.64 10.29
CA LEU A 26 3.88 -4.28 10.45
C LEU A 26 3.88 -3.83 11.91
N SER A 27 4.83 -2.96 12.24
CA SER A 27 4.77 -2.21 13.50
C SER A 27 3.56 -1.26 13.52
N PRO A 28 3.04 -0.86 14.69
CA PRO A 28 1.86 0.01 14.77
C PRO A 28 1.97 1.33 13.99
N SER A 29 3.16 1.93 13.93
CA SER A 29 3.44 3.13 13.13
C SER A 29 3.36 2.88 11.63
N GLN A 30 3.83 1.73 11.16
CA GLN A 30 3.75 1.35 9.75
C GLN A 30 2.31 0.98 9.36
N VAL A 31 1.55 0.34 10.25
CA VAL A 31 0.10 0.14 10.06
C VAL A 31 -0.61 1.48 9.91
N LEU A 32 -0.26 2.47 10.73
CA LEU A 32 -0.82 3.81 10.63
C LEU A 32 -0.47 4.47 9.28
N GLU A 33 0.77 4.34 8.80
CA GLU A 33 1.16 4.85 7.47
C GLU A 33 0.32 4.23 6.34
N VAL A 34 0.11 2.92 6.34
CA VAL A 34 -0.76 2.23 5.37
C VAL A 34 -2.21 2.71 5.49
N GLN A 35 -2.72 2.89 6.70
CA GLN A 35 -4.08 3.40 6.90
C GLN A 35 -4.24 4.84 6.41
N LEU A 36 -3.25 5.71 6.65
CA LEU A 36 -3.24 7.09 6.16
C LEU A 36 -3.17 7.12 4.63
N PHE A 37 -2.36 6.26 4.02
CA PHE A 37 -2.34 6.07 2.58
C PHE A 37 -3.73 5.70 2.07
N VAL A 38 -4.35 4.64 2.61
CA VAL A 38 -5.70 4.20 2.25
C VAL A 38 -6.73 5.33 2.37
N GLN A 39 -6.68 6.13 3.43
CA GLN A 39 -7.57 7.30 3.60
C GLN A 39 -7.33 8.38 2.53
N ARG A 40 -6.07 8.68 2.18
CA ARG A 40 -5.73 9.68 1.14
C ARG A 40 -6.33 9.35 -0.22
N ILE A 41 -6.46 8.07 -0.55
CA ILE A 41 -7.02 7.57 -1.83
C ILE A 41 -8.53 7.38 -1.78
N GLY A 42 -9.18 7.69 -0.66
CA GLY A 42 -10.63 7.59 -0.49
C GLY A 42 -11.14 6.24 -0.03
N GLY A 43 -10.31 5.46 0.66
CA GLY A 43 -10.69 4.20 1.31
C GLY A 43 -10.13 2.95 0.64
N ILE A 44 -10.36 1.80 1.29
CA ILE A 44 -9.70 0.53 0.96
C ILE A 44 -10.07 0.01 -0.44
N THR A 45 -11.32 0.22 -0.88
CA THR A 45 -11.76 -0.15 -2.23
C THR A 45 -10.97 0.60 -3.30
N ASN A 46 -10.79 1.91 -3.13
CA ASN A 46 -10.01 2.72 -4.06
C ASN A 46 -8.52 2.34 -4.04
N ALA A 47 -7.99 1.95 -2.87
CA ALA A 47 -6.61 1.47 -2.77
C ALA A 47 -6.39 0.18 -3.57
N TYR A 48 -7.29 -0.81 -3.47
CA TYR A 48 -7.21 -2.01 -4.29
C TYR A 48 -7.38 -1.73 -5.79
N GLU A 49 -8.27 -0.81 -6.17
CA GLU A 49 -8.42 -0.41 -7.57
C GLU A 49 -7.16 0.31 -8.10
N ALA A 50 -6.56 1.19 -7.29
CA ALA A 50 -5.31 1.87 -7.63
C ALA A 50 -4.18 0.85 -7.86
N VAL A 51 -4.03 -0.12 -6.96
CA VAL A 51 -3.07 -1.24 -7.10
C VAL A 51 -3.32 -2.04 -8.37
N ARG A 52 -4.59 -2.36 -8.67
CA ARG A 52 -4.96 -3.08 -9.90
C ARG A 52 -4.56 -2.32 -11.16
N VAL A 53 -4.73 -0.99 -11.16
CA VAL A 53 -4.29 -0.13 -12.27
C VAL A 53 -2.76 -0.10 -12.36
N LEU A 54 -2.07 0.03 -11.23
CA LEU A 54 -0.61 0.06 -11.16
C LEU A 54 0.00 -1.23 -11.74
N LYS A 55 -0.51 -2.41 -11.35
CA LYS A 55 -0.08 -3.71 -11.90
C LYS A 55 -0.20 -3.78 -13.42
N LYS A 56 -1.26 -3.21 -13.99
CA LYS A 56 -1.43 -3.18 -15.45
C LYS A 56 -0.42 -2.28 -16.13
N LEU A 57 -0.05 -1.16 -15.50
CA LEU A 57 0.97 -0.25 -16.02
C LEU A 57 2.36 -0.88 -15.93
N GLU A 58 2.69 -1.53 -14.81
CA GLU A 58 3.95 -2.26 -14.63
C GLU A 58 4.11 -3.41 -15.63
N ALA A 59 3.04 -4.15 -15.93
CA ALA A 59 3.08 -5.24 -16.91
C ALA A 59 3.14 -4.76 -18.38
N ALA A 60 2.84 -3.48 -18.64
CA ALA A 60 2.84 -2.88 -19.97
C ALA A 60 4.15 -2.13 -20.31
N GLY A 61 5.03 -1.93 -19.32
CA GLY A 61 6.38 -1.38 -19.48
C GLY A 61 7.43 -2.47 -19.62
#